data_AF-B3S6J7-F1
#
_entry.id   AF-B3S6J7-F1
#
_cell.length_a   1.000
_cell.length_b   1.000
_cell.length_c   1.000
_cell.angle_alpha   90.00
_cell.angle_beta   90.00
_cell.angle_gamma   90.00
#
_symmetry.space_group_name_H-M   'P 1'
#
loop_
_entity.id
_entity.type
_entity.pdbx_description
1 polymer ?
#
loop_
_entity_poly.entity_id
_entity_poly.type
_entity_poly.pdbx_seq_one_letter_code
_entity_poly.pdbx_strand_id
1 'polypeptide(L)'
;MQRLRQLRWELGSVLPAHVRDNLCELEKQWFTNYSKSLVKYMRSFGDIGLDLTQDLKPPKSVFIEVRCLQDYGEFVTDDGDVISLKRNTQHYMRRSQCEHLIRQGILEHIN
;
A
#
# COMPACT_ATOMS: atom_id res chain seq x y z
N MET A 1 3.67 -13.62 -16.67
CA MET A 1 2.98 -13.90 -15.38
C MET A 1 3.82 -13.64 -14.11
N GLN A 2 5.13 -13.91 -14.07
CA GLN A 2 5.95 -13.60 -12.87
C GLN A 2 5.95 -12.10 -12.51
N ARG A 3 6.06 -11.23 -13.52
CA ARG A 3 6.03 -9.77 -13.33
C ARG A 3 4.70 -9.26 -12.73
N LEU A 4 3.56 -9.82 -13.13
CA LEU A 4 2.25 -9.47 -12.55
C LEU A 4 2.13 -9.88 -11.08
N ARG A 5 2.73 -11.02 -10.71
CA ARG A 5 2.84 -11.39 -9.29
C ARG A 5 3.63 -10.33 -8.56
N GLN A 6 4.83 -10.03 -9.03
CA GLN A 6 5.70 -9.04 -8.39
C GLN A 6 5.00 -7.69 -8.19
N LEU A 7 4.25 -7.20 -9.20
CA LEU A 7 3.45 -5.98 -9.08
C LEU A 7 2.43 -6.04 -7.94
N ARG A 8 1.76 -7.18 -7.70
CA ARG A 8 0.83 -7.35 -6.57
C ARG A 8 1.54 -7.24 -5.22
N TRP A 9 2.78 -7.70 -5.12
CA TRP A 9 3.57 -7.67 -3.88
C TRP A 9 4.22 -6.29 -3.63
N GLU A 10 4.56 -5.55 -4.71
CA GLU A 10 5.18 -4.23 -4.61
C GLU A 10 4.16 -3.09 -4.44
N LEU A 11 3.11 -3.08 -5.27
CA LEU A 11 2.15 -1.98 -5.35
C LEU A 11 0.84 -2.24 -4.58
N GLY A 12 0.60 -3.49 -4.19
CA GLY A 12 -0.62 -3.90 -3.50
C GLY A 12 -1.74 -4.34 -4.44
N SER A 13 -2.97 -4.42 -3.92
CA SER A 13 -4.15 -4.89 -4.65
C SER A 13 -4.68 -3.91 -5.69
N VAL A 14 -4.34 -2.62 -5.55
CA VAL A 14 -4.74 -1.55 -6.47
C VAL A 14 -3.52 -1.11 -7.28
N LEU A 15 -3.57 -1.37 -8.59
CA LEU A 15 -2.54 -0.92 -9.51
C LEU A 15 -2.77 0.54 -9.91
N PRO A 16 -1.71 1.36 -10.01
CA PRO A 16 -1.78 2.69 -10.61
C PRO A 16 -2.34 2.64 -12.04
N ALA A 17 -3.05 3.70 -12.46
CA ALA A 17 -3.69 3.77 -13.77
C ALA A 17 -2.72 3.47 -14.93
N HIS A 18 -1.53 4.09 -14.91
CA HIS A 18 -0.51 3.87 -15.94
C HIS A 18 -0.05 2.41 -16.05
N VAL A 19 -0.04 1.64 -14.95
CA VAL A 19 0.30 0.20 -15.02
C VAL A 19 -0.89 -0.58 -15.59
N ARG A 20 -2.09 -0.29 -15.10
CA ARG A 20 -3.33 -0.97 -15.50
C ARG A 20 -3.64 -0.80 -16.98
N ASP A 21 -3.35 0.37 -17.55
CA ASP A 21 -3.65 0.69 -18.94
C ASP A 21 -2.71 -0.04 -19.92
N ASN A 22 -1.54 -0.48 -19.43
CA ASN A 22 -0.59 -1.32 -20.18
C ASN A 22 -0.90 -2.83 -20.11
N LEU A 23 -1.93 -3.26 -19.38
CA LEU A 23 -2.32 -4.66 -19.27
C LEU A 23 -3.40 -5.03 -20.27
N CYS A 24 -3.28 -6.22 -20.88
CA CYS A 24 -4.38 -6.76 -21.68
C CYS A 24 -5.52 -7.28 -20.78
N GLU A 25 -6.69 -7.52 -21.36
CA GLU A 25 -7.88 -7.94 -20.60
C GLU A 25 -7.64 -9.27 -19.84
N LEU A 26 -6.94 -10.22 -20.46
CA LEU A 26 -6.59 -11.50 -19.83
C LEU A 26 -5.65 -11.31 -18.63
N GLU A 27 -4.71 -10.37 -18.71
CA GLU A 27 -3.78 -10.07 -17.62
C GLU A 27 -4.48 -9.38 -16.45
N LYS A 28 -5.43 -8.47 -16.74
CA LYS A 28 -6.28 -7.84 -15.72
C LYS A 28 -7.10 -8.88 -14.97
N GLN A 29 -7.79 -9.76 -15.70
CA GLN A 29 -8.56 -10.87 -15.10
C GLN A 29 -7.68 -11.79 -14.26
N TRP A 30 -6.51 -12.15 -14.78
CA TRP A 30 -5.55 -12.96 -14.04
C TRP A 30 -5.08 -12.27 -12.76
N PHE A 31 -4.76 -10.97 -12.81
CA PHE A 31 -4.33 -10.20 -11.64
C PHE A 31 -5.42 -10.13 -10.57
N THR A 32 -6.67 -9.92 -10.98
CA THR A 32 -7.84 -9.96 -10.08
C THR A 32 -8.00 -11.33 -9.43
N ASN A 33 -7.90 -12.41 -10.20
CA ASN A 33 -8.03 -13.78 -9.68
C ASN A 33 -6.89 -14.12 -8.72
N TYR A 34 -5.65 -13.76 -9.06
CA TYR A 34 -4.50 -13.93 -8.18
C TYR A 34 -4.66 -13.15 -6.87
N SER A 35 -5.11 -11.89 -6.95
CA SER A 35 -5.35 -11.04 -5.78
C SER A 35 -6.41 -11.64 -4.86
N LYS A 36 -7.50 -12.18 -5.40
CA LYS A 36 -8.54 -12.88 -4.62
C LYS A 36 -7.99 -14.12 -3.90
N SER A 37 -7.23 -14.95 -4.60
CA SER A 37 -6.60 -16.14 -4.01
C SER A 37 -5.63 -15.79 -2.89
N LEU A 38 -4.83 -14.72 -3.08
CA LEU A 38 -3.89 -14.25 -2.06
C LEU A 38 -4.61 -13.73 -0.82
N VAL A 39 -5.66 -12.92 -0.98
CA VAL A 39 -6.48 -12.44 0.14
C VAL A 39 -7.14 -13.59 0.90
N LYS A 40 -7.66 -14.59 0.18
CA LYS A 40 -8.23 -15.81 0.80
C LYS A 40 -7.18 -16.53 1.66
N TYR A 41 -5.95 -16.62 1.17
CA TYR A 41 -4.84 -17.23 1.91
C TYR A 41 -4.45 -16.41 3.14
N MET A 42 -4.30 -15.09 3.00
CA MET A 42 -4.01 -14.16 4.11
C MET A 42 -5.04 -14.28 5.24
N ARG A 43 -6.33 -14.41 4.90
CA ARG A 43 -7.42 -14.59 5.87
C ARG A 43 -7.44 -15.97 6.53
N SER A 44 -6.73 -16.95 5.99
CA SER A 44 -6.67 -18.29 6.60
C SER A 44 -5.73 -18.36 7.81
N PHE A 45 -4.95 -17.31 8.06
CA PHE A 45 -4.03 -17.24 9.20
C PHE A 45 -4.69 -16.61 10.43
N GLY A 46 -5.01 -17.45 11.42
CA GLY A 46 -5.58 -17.01 12.71
C GLY A 46 -6.95 -16.34 12.58
N ASP A 47 -7.45 -15.79 13.69
CA ASP A 47 -8.79 -15.17 13.73
C ASP A 47 -8.84 -13.78 13.06
N ILE A 48 -7.71 -13.10 12.94
CA ILE A 48 -7.61 -11.71 12.45
C ILE A 48 -7.09 -11.67 11.00
N GLY A 49 -6.50 -12.75 10.49
CA GLY A 49 -5.78 -12.76 9.22
C GLY A 49 -4.37 -12.16 9.36
N LEU A 50 -3.53 -12.43 8.36
CA LEU A 50 -2.19 -11.86 8.26
C LEU A 50 -1.95 -11.33 6.84
N ASP A 51 -1.70 -10.03 6.71
CA ASP A 51 -1.31 -9.45 5.43
C ASP A 51 0.18 -9.68 5.15
N LEU A 52 0.45 -10.75 4.39
CA LEU A 52 1.80 -11.11 3.95
C LEU A 52 2.46 -10.07 3.05
N THR A 53 1.71 -9.12 2.51
CA THR A 53 2.29 -8.10 1.63
C THR A 53 2.85 -6.92 2.42
N GLN A 54 2.55 -6.79 3.72
CA GLN A 54 3.11 -5.76 4.59
C GLN A 54 4.43 -6.21 5.24
N ASP A 55 5.14 -5.28 5.89
CA ASP A 55 6.28 -5.57 6.78
C ASP A 55 7.45 -6.37 6.17
N LEU A 56 7.70 -6.22 4.87
CA LEU A 56 8.80 -6.91 4.16
C LEU A 56 10.19 -6.47 4.64
N LYS A 57 10.28 -5.35 5.35
CA LYS A 57 11.51 -4.83 5.95
C LYS A 57 11.31 -4.76 7.46
N PRO A 58 12.34 -5.12 8.26
CA PRO A 58 12.26 -5.03 9.69
C PRO A 58 11.94 -3.59 10.13
N PRO A 59 10.98 -3.39 11.06
CA PRO A 59 10.65 -2.05 11.53
C PRO A 59 11.81 -1.50 12.36
N LYS A 60 12.29 -0.30 11.97
CA LYS A 60 13.32 0.43 12.73
C LYS A 60 12.71 1.29 13.85
N SER A 61 11.50 1.78 13.62
CA SER A 61 10.77 2.66 14.53
C SER A 61 9.27 2.52 14.29
N VAL A 62 8.48 2.70 15.35
CA VAL A 62 7.01 2.61 15.31
C VAL A 62 6.40 3.82 14.60
N PHE A 63 6.97 4.99 14.84
CA PHE A 63 6.60 6.25 14.19
C PHE A 63 7.72 6.67 13.24
N ILE A 64 7.32 7.31 12.14
CA ILE A 64 8.22 7.81 11.11
C ILE A 64 7.77 9.19 10.65
N GLU A 65 8.73 9.96 10.14
CA GLU A 65 8.49 11.24 9.49
C GLU A 65 8.36 11.06 7.98
N VAL A 66 7.25 11.54 7.43
CA VAL A 66 6.89 11.38 6.02
C VAL A 66 6.58 12.72 5.36
N ARG A 67 7.00 12.88 4.11
CA ARG A 67 6.66 14.02 3.25
C ARG A 67 5.60 13.63 2.23
N CYS A 68 4.60 14.47 2.03
CA CYS A 68 3.64 14.30 0.95
C CYS A 68 4.24 14.75 -0.38
N LEU A 69 4.27 13.86 -1.37
CA LEU A 69 4.75 14.15 -2.72
C LEU A 69 3.66 14.78 -3.61
N GLN A 70 2.39 14.52 -3.29
CA GLN A 70 1.22 15.01 -4.01
C GLN A 70 0.07 15.32 -3.05
N ASP A 71 -0.96 16.04 -3.54
CA ASP A 71 -2.18 16.29 -2.79
C ASP A 71 -3.04 15.01 -2.76
N TYR A 72 -3.23 14.46 -1.57
CA TYR A 72 -4.04 13.25 -1.34
C TYR A 72 -5.40 13.58 -0.70
N GLY A 73 -5.50 14.71 0.00
CA GLY A 73 -6.72 15.15 0.67
C GLY A 73 -6.73 14.77 2.14
N GLU A 74 -7.90 14.36 2.65
CA GLU A 74 -8.08 13.96 4.04
C GLU A 74 -7.78 12.46 4.22
N PHE A 75 -6.86 12.16 5.12
CA PHE A 75 -6.51 10.79 5.51
C PHE A 75 -6.96 10.56 6.96
N VAL A 76 -7.73 9.49 7.17
CA VAL A 76 -8.20 9.09 8.50
C VAL A 76 -7.24 8.05 9.05
N THR A 77 -6.65 8.33 10.21
CA THR A 77 -5.79 7.37 10.93
C THR A 77 -6.65 6.32 11.62
N ASP A 78 -6.05 5.20 12.01
CA ASP A 78 -6.76 4.15 12.77
C ASP A 78 -7.24 4.65 14.14
N ASP A 79 -6.60 5.69 14.67
CA ASP A 79 -6.95 6.34 15.94
C ASP A 79 -8.16 7.31 15.77
N GLY A 80 -8.62 7.53 14.54
CA GLY A 80 -9.78 8.38 14.21
C GLY A 80 -9.42 9.85 13.90
N ASP A 81 -8.14 10.21 13.90
CA ASP A 81 -7.69 11.56 13.57
C ASP A 81 -7.72 11.79 12.05
N VAL A 82 -8.15 12.99 11.65
CA VAL A 82 -8.16 13.41 10.24
C VAL A 82 -6.97 14.29 9.95
N ILE A 83 -6.09 13.83 9.06
CA ILE A 83 -4.86 14.51 8.66
C ILE A 83 -5.00 14.99 7.22
N SER A 84 -4.71 16.27 6.99
CA SER A 84 -4.69 16.85 5.64
C SER A 84 -3.33 16.61 4.97
N LEU A 85 -3.29 15.68 4.03
CA LEU A 85 -2.11 15.34 3.23
C LEU A 85 -2.07 16.23 1.98
N LYS A 86 -1.39 17.38 2.11
CA LYS A 86 -1.12 18.33 1.00
C LYS A 86 0.32 18.22 0.53
N ARG A 87 0.57 18.51 -0.75
CA ARG A 87 1.90 18.46 -1.35
C ARG A 87 2.93 19.25 -0.53
N ASN A 88 4.11 18.66 -0.34
CA ASN A 88 5.25 19.19 0.42
C ASN A 88 5.01 19.39 1.93
N THR A 89 3.88 18.96 2.49
CA THR A 89 3.70 18.91 3.95
C THR A 89 4.40 17.70 4.55
N GLN A 90 4.80 17.81 5.82
CA GLN A 90 5.45 16.75 6.59
C GLN A 90 4.58 16.35 7.76
N HIS A 91 4.52 15.05 8.03
CA HIS A 91 3.70 14.47 9.10
C HIS A 91 4.49 13.43 9.86
N TYR A 92 4.20 13.31 11.15
CA TYR A 92 4.77 12.27 12.01
C TYR A 92 3.66 11.30 12.39
N MET A 93 3.72 10.08 11.86
CA MET A 93 2.63 9.10 11.96
C MET A 93 3.16 7.68 12.10
N ARG A 94 2.30 6.75 12.54
CA ARG A 94 2.67 5.35 12.70
C ARG A 94 3.03 4.74 11.35
N ARG A 95 4.15 4.04 11.30
CA ARG A 95 4.63 3.40 10.07
C ARG A 95 3.58 2.50 9.41
N SER A 96 2.84 1.74 10.22
CA SER A 96 1.78 0.84 9.75
C SER A 96 0.71 1.56 8.92
N GLN A 97 0.45 2.84 9.20
CA GLN A 97 -0.57 3.64 8.50
C GLN A 97 -0.03 4.25 7.20
N CYS A 98 1.27 4.54 7.15
CA CYS A 98 1.88 5.23 6.01
C CYS A 98 2.45 4.27 4.97
N GLU A 99 2.79 3.03 5.35
CA GLU A 99 3.59 2.14 4.52
C GLU A 99 2.93 1.86 3.15
N HIS A 100 1.60 1.73 3.11
CA HIS A 100 0.87 1.60 1.86
C HIS A 100 1.00 2.84 0.97
N LEU A 101 0.83 4.04 1.55
CA LEU A 101 0.93 5.32 0.83
C LEU A 101 2.36 5.60 0.34
N ILE A 102 3.37 5.16 1.09
CA ILE A 102 4.79 5.24 0.67
C ILE A 102 5.02 4.38 -0.57
N ARG A 103 4.50 3.14 -0.59
CA ARG A 103 4.64 2.24 -1.75
C ARG A 103 3.91 2.73 -2.99
N GLN A 104 2.81 3.48 -2.80
CA GLN A 104 2.10 4.14 -3.89
C GLN A 104 2.79 5.40 -4.41
N GLY A 105 3.87 5.86 -3.75
CA GLY A 105 4.58 7.09 -4.13
C GLY A 105 3.84 8.37 -3.72
N ILE A 106 2.90 8.27 -2.79
CA ILE A 106 2.13 9.42 -2.26
C ILE A 106 2.92 10.09 -1.14
N LEU A 107 3.55 9.27 -0.32
CA LEU A 107 4.41 9.69 0.79
C LEU A 107 5.86 9.27 0.53
N GLU A 108 6.81 10.05 1.04
CA GLU A 108 8.23 9.73 1.06
C GLU A 108 8.71 9.70 2.51
N HIS A 109 9.48 8.67 2.87
CA HIS A 109 10.10 8.57 4.18
C HIS A 109 11.39 9.42 4.21
N ILE A 110 11.48 10.38 5.14
CA ILE A 110 12.60 11.34 5.17
C ILE A 110 13.73 10.88 6.10
N ASN A 111 13.44 10.03 7.10
CA ASN A 111 14.36 9.76 8.23
C ASN A 111 14.51 8.27 8.57
#